data_AF-A0A6L9QHV7-F1
#
_entry.id   AF-A0A6L9QHV7-F1
#
_cell.length_a   1.000
_cell.length_b   1.000
_cell.length_c   1.000
_cell.angle_alpha   90.00
_cell.angle_beta   90.00
_cell.angle_gamma   90.00
#
_symmetry.space_group_name_H-M   'P 1'
#
loop_
_entity.id
_entity.type
_entity.pdbx_description
1 polymer ?
#
loop_
_entity_poly.entity_id
_entity_poly.type
_entity_poly.pdbx_seq_one_letter_code
_entity_poly.pdbx_strand_id
1 'polypeptide(L)' 'MTSDVRTLEWTGDGLRLLDQTVLPGRVEYVEARDVGTLVDAIRRLVVRGAPALGVAGAFGVAIAVRQAER' A
#
# COMPACT_ATOMS: atom_id res chain seq x y z
N MET A 1 -20.37 -15.47 -1.05
CA MET A 1 -19.99 -14.13 -0.58
C MET A 1 -18.50 -13.94 -0.87
N THR A 2 -18.14 -13.27 -1.96
CA THR A 2 -16.74 -12.87 -2.18
C THR A 2 -16.55 -11.55 -1.44
N SER A 3 -15.85 -11.58 -0.31
CA SER A 3 -15.26 -10.36 0.25
C SER A 3 -14.36 -9.75 -0.82
N ASP A 4 -14.59 -8.49 -1.19
CA ASP A 4 -13.82 -7.79 -2.23
C ASP A 4 -12.39 -7.54 -1.70
N VAL A 5 -11.43 -8.37 -2.12
CA VAL A 5 -10.02 -8.22 -1.73
C VAL A 5 -9.38 -7.15 -2.61
N ARG A 6 -9.11 -5.99 -2.03
CA ARG A 6 -8.41 -4.88 -2.68
C ARG A 6 -6.89 -5.06 -2.54
N THR A 7 -6.15 -4.93 -3.66
CA THR A 7 -4.68 -4.89 -3.64
C THR A 7 -4.16 -3.63 -2.92
N LEU A 8 -4.83 -2.51 -3.17
CA LEU A 8 -4.52 -1.17 -2.66
C LEU A 8 -5.84 -0.51 -2.25
N GLU A 9 -5.89 0.06 -1.06
CA GLU A 9 -7.06 0.79 -0.55
C GLU A 9 -6.60 2.09 0.13
N TRP A 10 -7.16 3.23 -0.29
CA TRP A 10 -6.93 4.50 0.41
C TRP A 10 -7.81 4.57 1.65
N THR A 11 -7.21 4.76 2.83
CA THR A 11 -7.91 4.73 4.13
C THR A 11 -8.35 6.11 4.61
N GLY A 12 -8.00 7.17 3.89
CA GLY A 12 -8.22 8.55 4.31
C GLY A 12 -7.06 9.16 5.10
N ASP A 13 -6.18 8.36 5.68
CA ASP A 13 -4.95 8.78 6.38
C ASP A 13 -3.65 8.21 5.77
N GLY A 14 -3.77 7.21 4.89
CA GLY A 14 -2.66 6.55 4.20
C GLY A 14 -3.15 5.52 3.19
N LEU A 15 -2.25 4.60 2.83
CA LEU A 15 -2.51 3.54 1.87
C LEU A 15 -2.39 2.17 2.54
N ARG A 16 -3.48 1.40 2.50
CA ARG A 16 -3.50 -0.01 2.90
C ARG A 16 -3.10 -0.89 1.71
N LEU A 17 -2.14 -1.77 1.94
CA LEU A 17 -1.56 -2.69 0.97
C LEU A 17 -1.89 -4.13 1.36
N LEU A 18 -2.43 -4.93 0.43
CA LEU A 18 -2.50 -6.39 0.62
C LEU A 18 -1.08 -6.96 0.62
N ASP A 19 -0.67 -7.67 1.67
CA ASP A 19 0.64 -8.29 1.75
C ASP A 19 0.72 -9.55 0.88
N GLN A 20 1.28 -9.37 -0.32
CA GLN A 20 1.43 -10.45 -1.28
C GLN A 20 2.56 -11.43 -0.94
N THR A 21 3.37 -11.17 0.09
CA THR A 21 4.48 -12.05 0.52
C THR A 21 4.00 -13.24 1.34
N VAL A 22 2.84 -13.12 1.99
CA VAL A 22 2.24 -14.17 2.83
C VAL A 22 1.11 -14.93 2.12
N LEU A 23 0.73 -14.50 0.92
CA LEU A 23 -0.20 -15.24 0.07
C LEU A 23 0.42 -16.53 -0.48
N PRO A 24 -0.37 -17.61 -0.67
CA PRO A 24 -1.81 -17.71 -0.40
C PRO A 24 -2.14 -18.10 1.06
N GLY A 25 -1.15 -18.20 1.95
CA GLY A 25 -1.33 -18.74 3.30
C GLY A 25 -2.17 -17.84 4.22
N ARG A 26 -2.00 -16.52 4.11
CA ARG A 26 -2.72 -15.53 4.94
C ARG A 26 -3.11 -14.31 4.12
N VAL A 27 -4.24 -13.71 4.45
CA VAL A 27 -4.66 -12.41 3.93
C VAL A 27 -4.38 -11.38 5.03
N GLU A 28 -3.28 -10.66 4.88
CA GLU A 28 -2.83 -9.62 5.81
C GLU A 28 -2.63 -8.30 5.06
N TYR A 29 -2.66 -7.21 5.80
CA TYR A 29 -2.55 -5.86 5.25
C TYR A 29 -1.48 -5.05 5.96
N VAL A 30 -0.75 -4.24 5.20
CA VAL A 30 0.23 -3.26 5.71
C VAL A 30 -0.32 -1.85 5.50
N GLU A 31 -0.25 -1.03 6.55
CA GLU A 31 -0.69 0.38 6.52
C GLU A 31 0.52 1.28 6.28
N ALA A 32 0.54 1.99 5.15
CA ALA A 32 1.55 2.99 4.85
C ALA A 32 1.00 4.41 5.05
N ARG A 33 1.36 5.04 6.17
CA ARG A 33 0.95 6.42 6.53
C ARG A 33 2.01 7.48 6.24
N ASP A 34 3.21 7.04 5.86
CA ASP A 34 4.36 7.87 5.53
C ASP A 34 5.09 7.28 4.32
N VAL A 35 5.90 8.10 3.65
CA VAL A 35 6.62 7.72 2.44
C VAL A 35 7.64 6.60 2.72
N GLY A 36 8.27 6.60 3.90
CA GLY A 36 9.26 5.60 4.28
C GLY A 36 8.65 4.19 4.35
N THR A 37 7.51 4.07 5.03
CA THR A 37 6.76 2.81 5.14
C THR A 37 6.29 2.33 3.77
N LEU A 38 5.81 3.21 2.90
CA LEU A 38 5.40 2.83 1.54
C LEU A 38 6.59 2.30 0.70
N VAL A 39 7.74 2.97 0.79
CA VAL A 39 8.95 2.56 0.07
C VAL A 39 9.47 1.22 0.58
N ASP A 40 9.46 0.98 1.89
CA ASP A 40 9.83 -0.32 2.48
C ASP A 40 8.91 -1.43 1.96
N ALA A 41 7.59 -1.20 1.96
CA ALA A 41 6.61 -2.16 1.46
C ALA A 41 6.84 -2.53 -0.02
N ILE A 42 7.15 -1.56 -0.88
CA ILE A 42 7.50 -1.82 -2.29
C ILE A 42 8.79 -2.65 -2.39
N ARG A 43 9.84 -2.28 -1.65
CA ARG A 43 11.15 -2.97 -1.69
C ARG A 43 11.05 -4.42 -1.20
N ARG A 44 10.22 -4.67 -0.20
CA ARG A 44 9.96 -6.01 0.36
C ARG A 44 8.95 -6.83 -0.45
N LEU A 45 8.44 -6.28 -1.55
CA LEU A 45 7.43 -6.90 -2.41
C LEU A 45 6.10 -7.21 -1.70
N VAL A 46 5.76 -6.43 -0.66
CA VAL A 46 4.41 -6.44 -0.06
C VAL A 46 3.38 -6.13 -1.15
N VAL A 47 3.65 -5.12 -1.98
CA VAL A 47 2.91 -4.84 -3.21
C VAL A 47 3.83 -4.92 -4.43
N ARG A 48 3.33 -5.50 -5.52
CA ARG A 48 4.08 -5.71 -6.77
C ARG A 48 3.15 -5.76 -7.98
N GLY A 49 3.75 -5.75 -9.16
CA GLY A 49 3.06 -5.65 -10.45
C GLY A 49 3.04 -4.20 -10.96
N ALA A 50 3.43 -3.99 -12.21
CA ALA A 50 3.64 -2.64 -12.75
C ALA A 50 2.43 -1.70 -12.57
N PRO A 51 1.17 -2.12 -12.81
CA PRO A 51 0.01 -1.24 -12.55
C PRO A 51 -0.15 -0.85 -11.08
N ALA A 52 0.01 -1.82 -10.16
CA ALA A 52 -0.10 -1.57 -8.72
C ALA A 52 1.01 -0.66 -8.20
N LEU A 53 2.24 -0.81 -8.70
CA LEU A 53 3.36 0.07 -8.38
C LEU A 53 3.13 1.50 -8.88
N GLY A 54 2.52 1.68 -10.05
CA GLY A 54 2.13 3.01 -10.54
C GLY A 54 1.12 3.70 -9.61
N VAL A 55 0.09 2.97 -9.19
CA VAL A 55 -0.92 3.47 -8.24
C VAL A 55 -0.30 3.77 -6.87
N ALA A 56 0.55 2.87 -6.36
CA ALA A 56 1.29 3.09 -5.11
C ALA A 56 2.16 4.35 -5.18
N GLY A 57 2.88 4.56 -6.29
CA GLY A 57 3.67 5.78 -6.51
C GLY A 57 2.82 7.05 -6.49
N ALA A 58 1.65 7.04 -7.14
CA ALA A 58 0.72 8.17 -7.13
C ALA A 58 0.21 8.49 -5.71
N PHE A 59 -0.20 7.48 -4.95
CA PHE A 59 -0.58 7.68 -3.54
C PHE A 59 0.59 8.06 -2.64
N GLY A 60 1.81 7.63 -2.97
CA GLY A 60 3.03 8.07 -2.30
C GLY A 60 3.23 9.58 -2.36
N VAL A 61 2.90 10.21 -3.49
CA VAL A 61 2.90 11.69 -3.61
C VAL A 61 1.84 12.32 -2.68
N ALA A 62 0.63 11.77 -2.64
CA ALA A 62 -0.41 12.26 -1.75
C ALA A 62 -0.04 12.12 -0.26
N ILE A 63 0.59 11.02 0.13
CA ILE A 63 1.12 10.79 1.47
C ILE A 63 2.22 11.82 1.79
N ALA A 64 3.14 12.08 0.85
CA ALA A 64 4.23 13.04 1.04
C ALA A 64 3.72 14.46 1.33
N VAL A 65 2.72 14.93 0.58
CA VAL A 65 2.09 16.25 0.81
C VAL A 65 1.52 16.34 2.22
N ARG A 66 0.73 15.33 2.63
CA ARG A 66 0.13 15.30 3.96
C ARG A 66 1.15 15.18 5.08
N GLN A 67 2.25 14.47 4.85
CA GLN A 67 3.33 14.34 5.82
C GLN A 67 4.07 15.67 6.03
N ALA A 68 4.16 16.51 4.99
CA ALA A 68 4.78 17.84 5.08
C ALA A 68 3.89 18.90 5.77
N GLU A 69 2.58 18.69 5.81
CA GLU A 69 1.61 19.58 6.48
C GLU A 69 1.49 19.36 8.00
N ARG A 70 2.15 18.31 8.54
CA ARG A 70 2.18 17.99 9.97
C ARG A 70 3.39 18.62 10.65
#